data_AF-A0A2G8LF89-F1
#
_entry.id   AF-A0A2G8LF89-F1
#
_cell.length_a   1.000
_cell.length_b   1.000
_cell.length_c   1.000
_cell.angle_alpha   90.00
_cell.angle_beta   90.00
_cell.angle_gamma   90.00
#
_symmetry.space_group_name_H-M   'P 1'
#
loop_
_entity.id
_entity.type
_entity.pdbx_description
1 polymer ?
#
loop_
_entity_poly.entity_id
_entity_poly.type
_entity_poly.pdbx_seq_one_letter_code
_entity_poly.pdbx_strand_id
1 'polypeptide(L)'
;MSGGALPSNLRGTVQKQMMHVSDWFPTLVEGVAGGSISGLSLDGFNQWMAFQGKASNPRKEILHNIDPLISAENRQILDEATQYPVNDIFSNEMEMPAEYNTSMRAALRVGDWKILTGFPGYYKAPPESNIRPFIPADKPGQKIWLFNITADPNEYKDMSDERPDVVKSMIAKLKAYYNTSVPVRYPSPSLNSNPALHLGVWGPWED
;
A
#
# COMPACT_ATOMS: atom_id res chain seq x y z
N MET A 1 23.64 -3.18 1.64
CA MET A 1 23.89 -4.60 1.95
C MET A 1 25.34 -4.93 1.66
N SER A 2 26.10 -5.45 2.63
CA SER A 2 27.52 -5.82 2.51
C SER A 2 27.75 -7.33 2.31
N GLY A 3 26.72 -8.09 1.94
CA GLY A 3 26.78 -9.55 1.76
C GLY A 3 27.53 -9.98 0.49
N GLY A 4 28.17 -11.16 0.54
CA GLY A 4 29.04 -11.70 -0.52
C GLY A 4 28.37 -11.95 -1.87
N ALA A 5 27.04 -12.09 -1.91
CA ALA A 5 26.27 -12.33 -3.14
C ALA A 5 26.14 -11.09 -4.04
N LEU A 6 26.36 -9.88 -3.51
CA LEU A 6 26.33 -8.65 -4.31
C LEU A 6 27.66 -8.47 -5.07
N PRO A 7 27.62 -8.35 -6.42
CA PRO A 7 28.77 -7.98 -7.23
C PRO A 7 29.47 -6.73 -6.67
N SER A 8 30.80 -6.73 -6.67
CA SER A 8 31.61 -5.66 -6.06
C SER A 8 31.29 -4.28 -6.64
N ASN A 9 31.00 -4.19 -7.94
CA ASN A 9 30.64 -2.96 -8.65
C ASN A 9 29.27 -2.38 -8.25
N LEU A 10 28.42 -3.13 -7.54
CA LEU A 10 27.12 -2.67 -7.04
C LEU A 10 27.16 -2.28 -5.56
N ARG A 11 28.26 -2.55 -4.86
CA ARG A 11 28.36 -2.23 -3.44
C ARG A 11 28.52 -0.72 -3.28
N GLY A 12 27.69 -0.13 -2.42
CA GLY A 12 27.68 1.32 -2.19
C GLY A 12 26.96 2.13 -3.28
N THR A 13 26.32 1.50 -4.27
CA THR A 13 25.49 2.20 -5.25
C THR A 13 24.05 2.36 -4.75
N VAL A 14 23.33 3.31 -5.34
CA VAL A 14 21.90 3.55 -5.08
C VAL A 14 21.09 3.18 -6.32
N GLN A 15 20.11 2.30 -6.14
CA GLN A 15 19.14 1.96 -7.19
C GLN A 15 17.85 2.74 -6.98
N LYS A 16 17.40 3.48 -8.01
CA LYS A 16 16.16 4.26 -8.00
C LYS A 16 14.99 3.56 -8.71
N GLN A 17 15.19 2.29 -9.09
CA GLN A 17 14.17 1.50 -9.76
C GLN A 17 13.02 1.17 -8.81
N MET A 18 11.80 1.08 -9.34
CA MET A 18 10.62 0.70 -8.58
C MET A 18 10.75 -0.71 -7.99
N MET A 19 10.59 -0.83 -6.68
CA MET A 19 10.56 -2.10 -5.96
C MET A 19 9.46 -2.07 -4.89
N HIS A 20 8.90 -3.21 -4.56
CA HIS A 20 7.93 -3.39 -3.47
C HIS A 20 8.40 -4.48 -2.51
N VAL A 21 7.90 -4.50 -1.27
CA VAL A 21 8.27 -5.52 -0.27
C VAL A 21 7.96 -6.94 -0.73
N SER A 22 6.92 -7.12 -1.57
CA SER A 22 6.58 -8.43 -2.15
C SER A 22 7.64 -8.95 -3.14
N ASP A 23 8.52 -8.10 -3.68
CA ASP A 23 9.59 -8.52 -4.59
C ASP A 23 10.68 -9.33 -3.88
N TRP A 24 10.80 -9.21 -2.55
CA TRP A 24 11.89 -9.86 -1.82
C TRP A 24 11.83 -11.38 -1.93
N PHE A 25 10.65 -11.98 -1.79
CA PHE A 25 10.49 -13.44 -1.85
C PHE A 25 11.01 -14.03 -3.19
N PRO A 26 10.48 -13.66 -4.37
CA PRO A 26 10.98 -14.20 -5.64
C PRO A 26 12.42 -13.78 -5.92
N THR A 27 12.85 -12.58 -5.52
CA THR A 27 14.24 -12.13 -5.70
C THR A 27 15.23 -13.00 -4.93
N LEU A 28 14.93 -13.33 -3.67
CA LEU A 28 15.80 -14.13 -2.82
C LEU A 28 15.79 -15.61 -3.23
N VAL A 29 14.60 -16.18 -3.46
CA VAL A 29 14.47 -17.60 -3.81
C VAL A 29 15.03 -17.89 -5.19
N GLU A 30 14.50 -17.25 -6.24
CA GLU A 30 14.89 -17.55 -7.62
C GLU A 30 16.20 -16.83 -7.99
N GLY A 31 16.31 -15.54 -7.67
CA GLY A 31 17.44 -14.71 -8.09
C GLY A 31 18.74 -15.02 -7.34
N VAL A 32 18.68 -15.08 -6.01
CA VAL A 32 19.89 -15.25 -5.18
C VAL A 32 20.20 -16.72 -4.91
N ALA A 33 19.22 -17.51 -4.48
CA ALA A 33 19.43 -18.90 -4.08
C ALA A 33 19.33 -19.89 -5.26
N GLY A 34 18.81 -19.48 -6.42
CA GLY A 34 18.61 -20.36 -7.58
C GLY A 34 17.50 -21.41 -7.38
N GLY A 35 16.59 -21.18 -6.42
CA GLY A 35 15.43 -22.03 -6.17
C GLY A 35 14.32 -21.83 -7.20
N SER A 36 13.35 -22.73 -7.21
CA SER A 36 12.18 -22.65 -8.10
C SER A 36 10.98 -22.05 -7.38
N ILE A 37 10.30 -21.11 -8.04
CA ILE A 37 9.01 -20.54 -7.64
C ILE A 37 7.86 -20.98 -8.57
N SER A 38 8.11 -22.00 -9.40
CA SER A 38 7.12 -22.51 -10.35
C SER A 38 5.86 -23.01 -9.63
N GLY A 39 4.70 -22.65 -10.17
CA GLY A 39 3.39 -23.01 -9.60
C GLY A 39 2.87 -22.06 -8.53
N LEU A 40 3.63 -21.04 -8.13
CA LEU A 40 3.16 -20.00 -7.21
C LEU A 40 2.56 -18.82 -7.97
N SER A 41 1.38 -18.35 -7.55
CA SER A 41 0.81 -17.09 -8.00
C SER A 41 1.31 -15.98 -7.07
N LEU A 42 2.25 -15.15 -7.55
CA LEU A 42 2.92 -14.13 -6.75
C LEU A 42 2.67 -12.73 -7.33
N ASP A 43 2.46 -11.75 -6.45
CA ASP A 43 2.42 -10.32 -6.82
C ASP A 43 3.82 -9.67 -6.89
N GLY A 44 4.84 -10.39 -6.43
CA GLY A 44 6.24 -9.98 -6.44
C GLY A 44 6.94 -10.37 -7.74
N PHE A 45 7.97 -9.62 -8.12
CA PHE A 45 8.85 -9.93 -9.24
C PHE A 45 10.27 -10.20 -8.74
N ASN A 46 10.98 -11.11 -9.41
CA ASN A 46 12.41 -11.28 -9.21
C ASN A 46 13.18 -10.08 -9.79
N GLN A 47 13.79 -9.29 -8.90
CA GLN A 47 14.52 -8.06 -9.23
C GLN A 47 16.02 -8.28 -9.45
N TRP A 48 16.53 -9.50 -9.27
CA TRP A 48 17.96 -9.78 -9.16
C TRP A 48 18.78 -9.34 -10.38
N MET A 49 18.26 -9.61 -11.58
CA MET A 49 18.93 -9.22 -12.82
C MET A 49 18.82 -7.71 -13.09
N ALA A 50 17.72 -7.08 -12.66
CA ALA A 50 17.54 -5.64 -12.77
C ALA A 50 18.52 -4.86 -11.88
N PHE A 51 18.76 -5.34 -10.64
CA PHE A 51 19.76 -4.79 -9.73
C PHE A 51 21.17 -4.81 -10.30
N GLN A 52 21.49 -5.86 -11.05
CA GLN A 52 22.79 -6.01 -11.70
C GLN A 52 22.93 -5.18 -12.99
N GLY A 53 21.88 -4.43 -13.38
CA GLY A 53 21.86 -3.72 -14.66
C GLY A 53 21.85 -4.66 -15.87
N LYS A 54 21.51 -5.94 -15.67
CA LYS A 54 21.51 -6.98 -16.72
C LYS A 54 20.12 -7.18 -17.34
N ALA A 55 19.08 -6.58 -16.75
CA ALA A 55 17.71 -6.62 -17.25
C ALA A 55 16.99 -5.31 -16.95
N SER A 56 15.90 -5.04 -17.69
CA SER A 56 14.98 -3.96 -17.34
C SER A 56 14.21 -4.30 -16.05
N ASN A 57 13.80 -3.30 -15.29
CA ASN A 57 12.97 -3.52 -14.10
C ASN A 57 11.62 -4.17 -14.49
N PRO A 58 11.31 -5.39 -14.00
CA PRO A 58 10.07 -6.07 -14.30
C PRO A 58 8.84 -5.35 -13.70
N ARG A 59 8.99 -4.68 -12.55
CA ARG A 59 7.88 -4.03 -11.88
C ARG A 59 7.51 -2.72 -12.56
N LYS A 60 6.25 -2.62 -13.00
CA LYS A 60 5.68 -1.41 -13.62
C LYS A 60 4.64 -0.71 -12.74
N GLU A 61 4.07 -1.42 -11.77
CA GLU A 61 3.05 -0.90 -10.88
C GLU A 61 3.10 -1.52 -9.48
N ILE A 62 2.48 -0.82 -8.54
CA ILE A 62 2.33 -1.21 -7.13
C ILE A 62 0.90 -0.84 -6.71
N LEU A 63 0.08 -1.84 -6.43
CA LEU A 63 -1.11 -1.64 -5.62
C LEU A 63 -0.64 -1.47 -4.16
N HIS A 64 -0.94 -0.33 -3.54
CA HIS A 64 -0.61 -0.12 -2.13
C HIS A 64 -1.64 -0.81 -1.23
N ASN A 65 -2.93 -0.52 -1.43
CA ASN A 65 -4.04 -1.20 -0.78
C ASN A 65 -5.37 -0.79 -1.42
N ILE A 66 -6.41 -1.60 -1.21
CA ILE A 66 -7.83 -1.20 -1.35
C ILE A 66 -8.52 -1.58 -0.04
N ASP A 67 -8.96 -0.57 0.69
CA ASP A 67 -9.65 -0.73 1.96
C ASP A 67 -11.09 -0.20 1.83
N PRO A 68 -12.07 -1.10 1.64
CA PRO A 68 -13.47 -0.73 1.57
C PRO A 68 -14.07 -0.46 2.96
N LEU A 69 -13.36 -0.81 4.05
CA LEU A 69 -13.83 -0.53 5.41
C LEU A 69 -13.70 0.96 5.77
N ILE A 70 -12.79 1.66 5.10
CA ILE A 70 -12.56 3.10 5.29
C ILE A 70 -13.09 3.85 4.06
N SER A 71 -14.15 4.64 4.26
CA SER A 71 -14.71 5.51 3.23
C SER A 71 -14.51 7.00 3.55
N ALA A 72 -14.56 7.84 2.51
CA ALA A 72 -14.54 9.30 2.67
C ALA A 72 -15.71 9.83 3.54
N GLU A 73 -16.80 9.06 3.65
CA GLU A 73 -18.02 9.41 4.39
C GLU A 73 -17.92 9.00 5.87
N ASN A 74 -17.14 7.96 6.19
CA ASN A 74 -16.87 7.53 7.58
C ASN A 74 -15.64 8.22 8.20
N ARG A 75 -15.16 9.32 7.59
CA ARG A 75 -13.99 10.12 8.01
C ARG A 75 -14.07 10.59 9.48
N GLN A 76 -15.28 10.82 9.99
CA GLN A 76 -15.52 11.39 11.32
C GLN A 76 -15.40 10.37 12.48
N ILE A 77 -15.18 9.09 12.15
CA ILE A 77 -15.16 7.96 13.10
C ILE A 77 -13.71 7.49 13.41
N LEU A 78 -12.71 8.18 12.84
CA LEU A 78 -11.31 7.93 13.15
C LEU A 78 -10.89 8.90 14.25
N ASP A 79 -10.46 8.36 15.40
CA ASP A 79 -9.86 9.18 16.45
C ASP A 79 -8.56 9.80 15.93
N GLU A 80 -8.47 11.13 15.96
CA GLU A 80 -7.28 11.88 15.50
C GLU A 80 -6.01 11.49 16.26
N ALA A 81 -6.14 11.02 17.52
CA ALA A 81 -5.03 10.61 18.35
C ALA A 81 -4.50 9.20 18.00
N THR A 82 -5.39 8.25 17.73
CA THR A 82 -5.00 6.85 17.48
C THR A 82 -4.96 6.46 16.00
N GLN A 83 -5.60 7.22 15.10
CA GLN A 83 -5.82 6.86 13.69
C GLN A 83 -6.48 5.48 13.48
N TYR A 84 -7.01 4.90 14.55
CA TYR A 84 -7.78 3.68 14.50
C TYR A 84 -9.27 4.02 14.53
N PRO A 85 -10.12 3.18 13.92
CA PRO A 85 -11.56 3.28 14.08
C PRO A 85 -11.89 3.15 15.56
N VAL A 86 -12.84 3.95 16.07
CA VAL A 86 -13.42 3.66 17.39
C VAL A 86 -13.92 2.21 17.34
N ASN A 87 -13.42 1.38 18.26
CA ASN A 87 -13.55 -0.09 18.29
C ASN A 87 -14.99 -0.65 18.23
N ASP A 88 -16.01 0.20 18.13
CA ASP A 88 -17.43 -0.11 18.31
C ASP A 88 -18.27 0.07 17.03
N ILE A 89 -17.68 0.48 15.90
CA ILE A 89 -18.47 0.94 14.71
C ILE A 89 -18.30 0.06 13.47
N PHE A 90 -17.26 -0.77 13.40
CA PHE A 90 -17.25 -1.85 12.40
C PHE A 90 -18.00 -3.05 12.97
N SER A 91 -19.33 -2.95 12.96
CA SER A 91 -20.16 -4.13 13.10
C SER A 91 -19.70 -5.17 12.07
N ASN A 92 -19.74 -6.44 12.46
CA ASN A 92 -19.33 -7.59 11.64
C ASN A 92 -20.21 -7.80 10.38
N GLU A 93 -20.93 -6.77 9.93
CA GLU A 93 -21.96 -6.77 8.90
C GLU A 93 -21.73 -5.71 7.81
N MET A 94 -20.53 -5.10 7.71
CA MET A 94 -20.28 -4.22 6.57
C MET A 94 -20.10 -5.07 5.31
N GLU A 95 -21.19 -5.20 4.55
CA GLU A 95 -21.18 -5.86 3.24
C GLU A 95 -20.18 -5.16 2.34
N MET A 96 -19.24 -5.94 1.81
CA MET A 96 -18.29 -5.48 0.80
C MET A 96 -19.07 -4.94 -0.40
N PRO A 97 -18.82 -3.72 -0.87
CA PRO A 97 -19.57 -3.18 -1.99
C PRO A 97 -19.43 -4.09 -3.23
N ALA A 98 -20.53 -4.34 -3.94
CA ALA A 98 -20.50 -5.21 -5.13
C ALA A 98 -19.58 -4.67 -6.24
N GLU A 99 -19.35 -3.35 -6.26
CA GLU A 99 -18.46 -2.69 -7.21
C GLU A 99 -17.51 -1.72 -6.52
N TYR A 100 -16.33 -1.54 -7.15
CA TYR A 100 -15.39 -0.50 -6.75
C TYR A 100 -15.99 0.90 -6.89
N ASN A 101 -15.80 1.74 -5.87
CA ASN A 101 -16.15 3.17 -5.90
C ASN A 101 -15.00 4.02 -5.34
N THR A 102 -14.83 5.22 -5.89
CA THR A 102 -13.82 6.21 -5.48
C THR A 102 -13.97 6.75 -4.05
N SER A 103 -15.08 6.46 -3.35
CA SER A 103 -15.18 6.71 -1.90
C SER A 103 -14.31 5.77 -1.07
N MET A 104 -13.91 4.60 -1.59
CA MET A 104 -13.06 3.63 -0.89
C MET A 104 -11.63 4.15 -0.77
N ARG A 105 -11.00 3.92 0.37
CA ARG A 105 -9.57 4.24 0.56
C ARG A 105 -8.74 3.30 -0.31
N ALA A 106 -8.08 3.84 -1.33
CA ALA A 106 -7.17 3.06 -2.14
C ALA A 106 -5.99 3.88 -2.63
N ALA A 107 -4.90 3.18 -2.96
CA ALA A 107 -3.73 3.80 -3.56
C ALA A 107 -3.07 2.84 -4.56
N LEU A 108 -2.70 3.37 -5.72
CA LEU A 108 -2.04 2.62 -6.80
C LEU A 108 -0.97 3.51 -7.43
N ARG A 109 0.20 2.94 -7.68
CA ARG A 109 1.27 3.56 -8.48
C ARG A 109 1.44 2.80 -9.79
N VAL A 110 1.46 3.50 -10.92
CA VAL A 110 1.76 2.97 -12.25
C VAL A 110 2.82 3.86 -12.89
N GLY A 111 4.04 3.34 -13.03
CA GLY A 111 5.20 4.12 -13.46
C GLY A 111 5.45 5.34 -12.56
N ASP A 112 5.35 6.52 -13.17
CA ASP A 112 5.52 7.82 -12.51
C ASP A 112 4.28 8.27 -11.73
N TRP A 113 3.10 7.76 -12.09
CA TRP A 113 1.84 8.24 -11.56
C TRP A 113 1.40 7.48 -10.32
N LYS A 114 0.90 8.20 -9.33
CA LYS A 114 0.23 7.64 -8.15
C LYS A 114 -1.16 8.25 -8.04
N ILE A 115 -2.16 7.38 -7.89
CA ILE A 115 -3.53 7.78 -7.61
C ILE A 115 -3.87 7.42 -6.16
N LEU A 116 -4.63 8.30 -5.51
CA LEU A 116 -5.26 8.07 -4.21
C LEU A 116 -6.77 8.23 -4.38
N THR A 117 -7.55 7.38 -3.71
CA THR A 117 -9.01 7.56 -3.61
C THR A 117 -9.51 7.49 -2.17
N GLY A 118 -10.73 7.97 -1.93
CA GLY A 118 -11.38 7.93 -0.63
C GLY A 118 -10.72 8.87 0.37
N PHE A 119 -10.39 8.35 1.56
CA PHE A 119 -9.64 9.08 2.58
C PHE A 119 -8.19 8.56 2.64
N PRO A 120 -7.21 9.28 2.07
CA PRO A 120 -5.82 8.78 2.01
C PRO A 120 -5.13 8.75 3.38
N GLY A 121 -5.65 9.49 4.37
CA GLY A 121 -5.03 9.71 5.67
C GLY A 121 -4.43 11.10 5.78
N TYR A 122 -3.79 11.38 6.93
CA TYR A 122 -3.12 12.65 7.19
C TYR A 122 -1.61 12.50 7.07
N TYR A 123 -0.94 13.50 6.48
CA TYR A 123 0.51 13.59 6.56
C TYR A 123 0.94 13.94 7.98
N LYS A 124 1.88 13.17 8.54
CA LYS A 124 2.52 13.45 9.84
C LYS A 124 4.00 13.74 9.61
N ALA A 125 4.40 15.00 9.79
CA ALA A 125 5.81 15.38 9.76
C ALA A 125 6.56 14.75 10.95
N PRO A 126 7.84 14.35 10.79
CA PRO A 126 8.64 13.94 11.94
C PRO A 126 8.70 15.07 12.97
N PRO A 127 8.43 14.82 14.27
CA PRO A 127 8.39 15.87 15.29
C PRO A 127 9.70 16.68 15.36
N GLU A 128 10.82 16.03 15.10
CA GLU A 128 12.16 16.65 15.16
C GLU A 128 12.53 17.46 13.91
N SER A 129 11.75 17.37 12.83
CA SER A 129 12.10 17.99 11.55
C SER A 129 11.84 19.49 11.49
N ASN A 130 11.04 20.05 12.41
CA ASN A 130 10.48 21.41 12.33
C ASN A 130 9.78 21.74 10.99
N ILE A 131 9.52 20.73 10.15
CA ILE A 131 8.81 20.89 8.89
C ILE A 131 7.34 21.12 9.24
N ARG A 132 6.84 22.31 8.91
CA ARG A 132 5.39 22.52 8.86
C ARG A 132 4.88 21.74 7.65
N PRO A 133 4.00 20.75 7.85
CA PRO A 133 3.50 19.99 6.72
C PRO A 133 2.73 20.94 5.80
N PHE A 134 3.21 21.09 4.56
CA PHE A 134 2.41 21.69 3.52
C PHE A 134 1.35 20.67 3.15
N ILE A 135 0.13 20.89 3.63
CA ILE A 135 -1.04 20.12 3.26
C ILE A 135 -1.75 20.98 2.20
N PRO A 136 -1.71 20.60 0.91
CA PRO A 136 -2.52 21.27 -0.10
C PRO A 136 -3.97 21.25 0.35
N ALA A 137 -4.68 22.38 0.21
CA ALA A 137 -6.08 22.43 0.57
C ALA A 137 -6.89 21.54 -0.38
N ASP A 138 -7.54 20.51 0.17
CA ASP A 138 -8.47 19.68 -0.58
C ASP A 138 -9.66 20.50 -1.08
N LYS A 139 -10.15 20.19 -2.29
CA LYS A 139 -11.40 20.75 -2.81
C LYS A 139 -12.58 20.18 -1.98
N PRO A 140 -13.67 20.94 -1.78
CA PRO A 140 -14.87 20.40 -1.16
C PRO A 140 -15.35 19.11 -1.86
N GLY A 141 -15.44 18.01 -1.11
CA GLY A 141 -15.87 16.71 -1.64
C GLY A 141 -14.81 15.96 -2.45
N GLN A 142 -13.54 16.36 -2.40
CA GLN A 142 -12.46 15.67 -3.11
C GLN A 142 -12.30 14.22 -2.61
N LYS A 143 -12.31 13.28 -3.56
CA LYS A 143 -12.18 11.83 -3.34
C LYS A 143 -11.10 11.21 -4.21
N ILE A 144 -10.42 12.00 -5.04
CA ILE A 144 -9.40 11.55 -5.99
C ILE A 144 -8.24 12.55 -5.96
N TRP A 145 -7.03 12.02 -5.88
CA TRP A 145 -5.80 12.78 -6.09
C TRP A 145 -4.92 12.03 -7.07
N LEU A 146 -4.22 12.75 -7.93
CA LEU A 146 -3.27 12.20 -8.87
C LEU A 146 -1.95 12.96 -8.79
N PHE A 147 -0.86 12.24 -8.55
CA PHE A 147 0.49 12.82 -8.44
C PHE A 147 1.45 12.18 -9.42
N ASN A 148 2.37 12.96 -9.96
CA ASN A 148 3.55 12.45 -10.65
C ASN A 148 4.69 12.34 -9.63
N ILE A 149 4.94 11.15 -9.08
CA ILE A 149 5.88 10.93 -7.97
C ILE A 149 7.35 11.11 -8.38
N THR A 150 7.68 11.02 -9.66
CA THR A 150 9.06 11.28 -10.11
C THR A 150 9.33 12.77 -10.30
N ALA A 151 8.33 13.56 -10.68
CA ALA A 151 8.43 15.02 -10.74
C ALA A 151 8.10 15.72 -9.41
N ASP A 152 7.23 15.14 -8.60
CA ASP A 152 6.69 15.65 -7.33
C ASP A 152 6.67 14.53 -6.27
N PRO A 153 7.84 14.17 -5.70
CA PRO A 153 7.95 13.09 -4.73
C PRO A 153 7.26 13.38 -3.39
N ASN A 154 6.91 14.64 -3.13
CA ASN A 154 6.26 15.08 -1.90
C ASN A 154 4.74 15.25 -2.04
N GLU A 155 4.17 14.94 -3.21
CA GLU A 155 2.72 14.94 -3.46
C GLU A 155 2.08 16.32 -3.19
N TYR A 156 2.74 17.40 -3.60
CA TYR A 156 2.26 18.77 -3.39
C TYR A 156 1.26 19.24 -4.43
N LYS A 157 1.32 18.73 -5.67
CA LYS A 157 0.45 19.16 -6.77
C LYS A 157 -0.45 18.04 -7.24
N ASP A 158 -1.72 18.11 -6.87
CA ASP A 158 -2.77 17.27 -7.46
C ASP A 158 -3.00 17.64 -8.93
N MET A 159 -2.89 16.65 -9.81
CA MET A 159 -3.08 16.75 -11.26
C MET A 159 -4.37 16.06 -11.74
N SER A 160 -5.28 15.70 -10.84
CA SER A 160 -6.49 14.93 -11.16
C SER A 160 -7.38 15.60 -12.22
N ASP A 161 -7.59 16.92 -12.11
CA ASP A 161 -8.36 17.71 -13.10
C ASP A 161 -7.60 17.92 -14.42
N GLU A 162 -6.27 17.99 -14.34
CA GLU A 162 -5.40 18.26 -15.49
C GLU A 162 -5.21 17.01 -16.37
N ARG A 163 -5.32 15.82 -15.78
CA ARG A 163 -5.02 14.52 -16.41
C ARG A 163 -6.14 13.49 -16.22
N PRO A 164 -7.37 13.77 -16.68
CA PRO A 164 -8.50 12.84 -16.56
C PRO A 164 -8.29 11.53 -17.33
N ASP A 165 -7.43 11.54 -18.37
CA ASP A 165 -6.98 10.37 -19.12
C ASP A 165 -6.26 9.37 -18.21
N VAL A 166 -5.32 9.87 -17.39
CA VAL A 166 -4.54 9.08 -16.45
C VAL A 166 -5.42 8.60 -15.30
N VAL A 167 -6.27 9.48 -14.75
CA VAL A 167 -7.24 9.11 -13.70
C VAL A 167 -8.09 7.94 -14.17
N LYS A 168 -8.70 8.04 -15.35
CA LYS A 168 -9.56 6.97 -15.90
C LYS A 168 -8.81 5.63 -16.03
N SER A 169 -7.57 5.66 -16.52
CA SER A 169 -6.74 4.47 -16.66
C SER A 169 -6.42 3.83 -15.30
N MET A 170 -6.05 4.64 -14.30
CA MET A 170 -5.68 4.14 -12.98
C MET A 170 -6.88 3.65 -12.17
N ILE A 171 -8.05 4.31 -12.29
CA ILE A 171 -9.30 3.82 -11.70
C ILE A 171 -9.71 2.48 -12.31
N ALA A 172 -9.55 2.30 -13.64
CA ALA A 172 -9.83 1.01 -14.27
C ALA A 172 -8.94 -0.12 -13.71
N LYS A 173 -7.67 0.17 -13.42
CA LYS A 173 -6.76 -0.78 -12.76
C LYS A 173 -7.17 -1.07 -11.32
N LEU A 174 -7.55 -0.07 -10.53
CA LEU A 174 -8.07 -0.27 -9.18
C LEU A 174 -9.33 -1.15 -9.19
N LYS A 175 -10.27 -0.91 -10.13
CA LYS A 175 -11.44 -1.77 -10.32
C LYS A 175 -11.04 -3.21 -10.68
N ALA A 176 -10.05 -3.40 -11.55
CA ALA A 176 -9.56 -4.74 -11.90
C ALA A 176 -9.01 -5.49 -10.68
N TYR A 177 -8.18 -4.82 -9.85
CA TYR A 177 -7.67 -5.41 -8.61
C TYR A 177 -8.78 -5.73 -7.61
N TYR A 178 -9.75 -4.82 -7.45
CA TYR A 178 -10.89 -5.04 -6.57
C TYR A 178 -11.69 -6.28 -6.96
N ASN A 179 -11.96 -6.45 -8.25
CA ASN A 179 -12.73 -7.59 -8.77
C ASN A 179 -12.04 -8.95 -8.58
N THR A 180 -10.72 -8.97 -8.40
CA THR A 180 -9.95 -10.19 -8.11
C THR A 180 -9.58 -10.33 -6.63
N SER A 181 -10.00 -9.38 -5.80
CA SER A 181 -9.70 -9.40 -4.36
C SER A 181 -10.59 -10.39 -3.63
N VAL A 182 -10.08 -10.94 -2.54
CA VAL A 182 -10.88 -11.71 -1.59
C VAL A 182 -11.60 -10.78 -0.62
N PRO A 183 -12.76 -11.18 -0.05
CA PRO A 183 -13.44 -10.39 0.97
C PRO A 183 -12.53 -10.09 2.17
N VAL A 184 -12.72 -8.92 2.80
CA VAL A 184 -11.97 -8.55 4.00
C VAL A 184 -12.35 -9.48 5.15
N ARG A 185 -11.35 -10.04 5.84
CA ARG A 185 -11.53 -10.85 7.06
C ARG A 185 -11.05 -10.08 8.28
N TYR A 186 -11.98 -9.47 9.00
CA TYR A 186 -11.70 -8.67 10.21
C TYR A 186 -12.66 -9.07 11.35
N PRO A 187 -12.44 -10.23 11.99
CA PRO A 187 -13.33 -10.72 13.05
C PRO A 187 -13.22 -9.89 14.32
N SER A 188 -14.29 -9.88 15.12
CA SER A 188 -14.26 -9.31 16.47
C SER A 188 -13.20 -9.98 17.36
N PRO A 189 -12.60 -9.26 18.32
CA PRO A 189 -11.64 -9.84 19.26
C PRO A 189 -12.22 -11.02 20.06
N SER A 190 -11.43 -12.07 20.24
CA SER A 190 -11.79 -13.21 21.10
C SER A 190 -11.47 -12.89 22.55
N LEU A 191 -12.46 -12.89 23.45
CA LEU A 191 -12.23 -12.68 24.89
C LEU A 191 -11.30 -13.74 25.49
N ASN A 192 -11.27 -14.94 24.89
CA ASN A 192 -10.39 -16.03 25.30
C ASN A 192 -8.91 -15.75 24.98
N SER A 193 -8.60 -14.76 24.13
CA SER A 193 -7.22 -14.33 23.88
C SER A 193 -6.58 -13.55 25.03
N ASN A 194 -7.35 -13.22 26.08
CA ASN A 194 -6.87 -12.39 27.20
C ASN A 194 -5.67 -13.05 27.89
N PRO A 195 -4.49 -12.40 27.96
CA PRO A 195 -3.28 -12.98 28.55
C PRO A 195 -3.42 -13.30 30.05
N ALA A 196 -4.38 -12.68 30.75
CA ALA A 196 -4.70 -13.05 32.13
C ALA A 196 -5.20 -14.52 32.25
N LEU A 197 -5.71 -15.09 31.17
CA LEU A 197 -6.09 -16.51 31.06
C LEU A 197 -4.90 -17.41 30.67
N HIS A 198 -3.76 -16.83 30.29
CA HIS A 198 -2.59 -17.50 29.71
C HIS A 198 -1.28 -17.14 30.44
N LEU A 199 -1.28 -17.24 31.77
CA LEU A 199 -0.11 -16.97 32.63
C LEU A 199 0.48 -15.55 32.48
N GLY A 200 -0.32 -14.59 32.02
CA GLY A 200 0.11 -13.20 31.80
C GLY A 200 0.92 -12.98 30.52
N VAL A 201 0.90 -13.95 29.57
CA VAL A 201 1.67 -13.88 28.32
C VAL A 201 0.74 -14.00 27.12
N TRP A 202 0.99 -13.19 26.09
CA TRP A 202 0.33 -13.35 24.80
C TRP A 202 0.86 -14.60 24.09
N GLY A 203 -0.03 -15.49 23.71
CA GLY A 203 0.30 -16.71 22.99
C GLY A 203 -0.93 -17.29 22.29
N PRO A 204 -0.79 -18.43 21.58
CA PRO A 204 -1.93 -19.15 21.02
C PRO A 204 -2.96 -19.49 22.11
N TRP A 205 -4.25 -19.36 21.79
CA TRP A 205 -5.37 -19.61 22.72
C TRP A 205 -6.48 -20.50 22.14
N GLU A 206 -6.39 -20.83 20.85
CA GLU A 206 -7.28 -21.71 20.09
C GLU A 206 -6.40 -22.78 19.40
N ASP A 207 -6.88 -24.03 19.38
CA ASP A 207 -6.19 -25.21 18.82
C ASP A 207 -6.15 -25.23 17.28
#